data_AF-A0A357D539-F1
#
_entry.id   AF-A0A357D539-F1
#
_cell.length_a   1.000
_cell.length_b   1.000
_cell.length_c   1.000
_cell.angle_alpha   90.00
_cell.angle_beta   90.00
_cell.angle_gamma   90.00
#
_symmetry.space_group_name_H-M   'P 1'
#
loop_
_entity.id
_entity.type
_entity.pdbx_description
1 polymer ?
#
loop_
_entity_poly.entity_id
_entity_poly.type
_entity_poly.pdbx_seq_one_letter_code
_entity_poly.pdbx_strand_id
1 'polypeptide(L)'
;MPEQRFYREFMQTKDLCCFNVTEQESDLQMFAEINLTLKARAALLKYREELRDYGSKHPEFLHSLVPVEPDPDSPEIIVEMCKAAQAAQVGPMAAVAGALAQYIGLSL
;
A
#
# COMPACT_ATOMS: atom_id res chain seq x y z
N MET A 1 5.46 20.13 2.92
CA MET A 1 4.83 20.62 1.68
C MET A 1 4.77 19.45 0.70
N PRO A 2 3.67 19.23 -0.02
CA PRO A 2 3.65 18.22 -1.08
C PRO A 2 4.65 18.63 -2.18
N GLU A 3 5.51 17.69 -2.55
CA GLU A 3 6.51 17.87 -3.61
C GLU A 3 5.84 17.72 -4.98
N GLN A 4 6.19 18.58 -5.95
CA GLN A 4 5.61 18.52 -7.29
C GLN A 4 6.02 17.23 -8.01
N ARG A 5 5.04 16.40 -8.37
CA ARG A 5 5.26 15.09 -9.00
C ARG A 5 5.36 15.20 -10.52
N PHE A 6 6.36 15.93 -11.00
CA PHE A 6 6.58 16.19 -12.44
C PHE A 6 6.69 14.90 -13.27
N TYR A 7 7.22 13.81 -12.69
CA TYR A 7 7.36 12.54 -13.40
C TYR A 7 6.02 11.96 -13.89
N ARG A 8 4.91 12.29 -13.21
CA ARG A 8 3.56 11.79 -13.55
C ARG A 8 3.09 12.29 -14.90
N GLU A 9 3.55 13.46 -15.32
CA GLU A 9 3.20 14.07 -16.62
C GLU A 9 3.77 13.27 -17.80
N PHE A 10 4.86 12.50 -17.58
CA PHE A 10 5.46 11.64 -18.59
C PHE A 10 4.81 10.26 -18.69
N MET A 11 3.98 9.86 -17.72
CA MET A 11 3.37 8.52 -17.67
C MET A 11 2.05 8.43 -18.49
N GLN A 12 1.93 9.19 -19.59
CA GLN A 12 0.70 9.23 -20.38
C GLN A 12 0.42 7.89 -21.08
N THR A 13 -0.83 7.44 -21.00
CA THR A 13 -1.34 6.23 -21.64
C THR A 13 -2.43 6.60 -22.64
N LYS A 14 -2.48 5.97 -23.82
CA LYS A 14 -3.47 6.31 -24.85
C LYS A 14 -4.88 5.80 -24.52
N ASP A 15 -4.99 4.66 -23.85
CA ASP A 15 -6.24 3.90 -23.74
C ASP A 15 -6.71 3.67 -22.30
N LEU A 16 -6.07 4.31 -21.30
CA LEU A 16 -6.44 4.18 -19.89
C LEU A 16 -6.80 5.54 -19.28
N CYS A 17 -7.79 5.53 -18.41
CA CYS A 17 -8.12 6.64 -17.52
C CYS A 17 -7.03 6.77 -16.44
N CYS A 18 -6.36 7.91 -16.40
CA CYS A 18 -5.42 8.26 -15.33
C CYS A 18 -6.17 8.99 -14.20
N PHE A 19 -5.98 8.55 -12.95
CA PHE A 19 -6.51 9.23 -11.77
C PHE A 19 -5.60 9.01 -10.56
N ASN A 20 -5.71 9.90 -9.57
CA ASN A 20 -4.91 9.84 -8.35
C ASN A 20 -5.81 9.62 -7.14
N VAL A 21 -5.32 8.84 -6.18
CA VAL A 21 -5.97 8.62 -4.88
C VAL A 21 -4.95 8.91 -3.79
N THR A 22 -5.23 9.93 -2.99
CA THR A 22 -4.33 10.37 -1.90
C THR A 22 -5.08 10.33 -0.58
N GLU A 23 -4.50 9.64 0.41
CA GLU A 23 -4.98 9.57 1.78
C GLU A 23 -3.79 9.65 2.74
N GLN A 24 -3.70 10.77 3.47
CA GLN A 24 -2.58 11.08 4.38
C GLN A 24 -1.23 10.94 3.66
N GLU A 25 -0.37 10.00 4.06
CA GLU A 25 0.94 9.76 3.46
C GLU A 25 0.90 8.91 2.19
N SER A 26 -0.22 8.25 1.90
CA SER A 26 -0.37 7.40 0.72
C SER A 26 -0.82 8.23 -0.47
N ASP A 27 -0.04 8.22 -1.56
CA ASP A 27 -0.32 8.96 -2.79
C ASP A 27 -0.14 8.03 -4.01
N LEU A 28 -1.26 7.51 -4.52
CA LEU A 28 -1.31 6.53 -5.59
C LEU A 28 -1.63 7.22 -6.92
N GLN A 29 -0.85 6.91 -7.96
CA GLN A 29 -1.20 7.17 -9.35
C GLN A 29 -1.71 5.87 -9.97
N MET A 30 -2.88 5.92 -10.59
CA MET A 30 -3.56 4.73 -11.11
C MET A 30 -3.98 4.93 -12.56
N PHE A 31 -3.92 3.84 -13.32
CA PHE A 31 -4.37 3.75 -14.71
C PHE A 31 -5.29 2.54 -14.84
N ALA A 32 -6.50 2.74 -15.35
CA ALA A 32 -7.48 1.67 -15.57
C ALA A 32 -8.41 2.00 -16.75
N GLU A 33 -9.14 1.02 -17.27
CA GLU A 33 -10.08 1.23 -18.39
C GLU A 33 -11.20 2.23 -18.03
N ILE A 34 -11.59 2.28 -16.76
CA ILE A 34 -12.61 3.20 -16.23
C ILE A 34 -12.09 3.93 -15.00
N ASN A 35 -12.74 5.04 -14.64
CA ASN A 35 -12.41 5.76 -13.42
C ASN A 35 -12.91 4.99 -12.18
N LEU A 36 -11.98 4.49 -11.38
CA LEU A 36 -12.25 3.71 -10.17
C LEU A 36 -11.92 4.48 -8.87
N THR A 37 -11.79 5.81 -8.93
CA THR A 37 -11.34 6.66 -7.81
C THR A 37 -12.06 6.33 -6.49
N LEU A 38 -13.38 6.19 -6.51
CA LEU A 38 -14.17 5.91 -5.29
C LEU A 38 -13.88 4.52 -4.71
N LYS A 39 -13.79 3.48 -5.55
CA LYS A 39 -13.47 2.13 -5.10
C LYS A 39 -12.04 2.06 -4.57
N ALA A 40 -11.10 2.66 -5.29
CA ALA A 40 -9.69 2.68 -4.91
C ALA A 40 -9.47 3.43 -3.59
N ARG A 41 -10.18 4.55 -3.38
CA ARG A 41 -10.17 5.27 -2.12
C ARG A 41 -10.71 4.43 -0.96
N ALA A 42 -11.82 3.73 -1.17
CA ALA A 42 -12.40 2.85 -0.14
C ALA A 42 -11.45 1.71 0.22
N ALA A 43 -10.83 1.07 -0.77
CA ALA A 43 -9.82 0.03 -0.56
C ALA A 43 -8.59 0.56 0.19
N LEU A 44 -8.08 1.72 -0.20
CA LEU A 44 -6.95 2.36 0.48
C LEU A 44 -7.25 2.66 1.95
N LEU A 45 -8.43 3.20 2.26
CA LEU A 45 -8.85 3.46 3.64
C LEU A 45 -8.94 2.16 4.45
N LYS A 46 -9.54 1.11 3.88
CA LYS A 46 -9.63 -0.22 4.51
C LYS A 46 -8.25 -0.77 4.87
N TYR A 47 -7.33 -0.86 3.89
CA TYR A 47 -6.02 -1.43 4.15
C TYR A 47 -5.17 -0.55 5.09
N ARG A 48 -5.28 0.78 5.00
CA ARG A 48 -4.62 1.67 5.97
C ARG A 48 -5.11 1.45 7.40
N GLU A 49 -6.41 1.20 7.58
CA GLU A 49 -7.00 0.86 8.87
C GLU A 49 -6.47 -0.49 9.39
N GLU A 50 -6.43 -1.53 8.56
CA GLU A 50 -5.85 -2.83 8.92
C GLU A 50 -4.37 -2.70 9.37
N LEU A 51 -3.56 -1.93 8.63
CA LEU A 51 -2.16 -1.68 8.97
C LEU A 51 -2.01 -0.90 10.29
N ARG A 52 -2.81 0.15 10.48
CA ARG A 52 -2.80 0.97 11.70
C ARG A 52 -3.21 0.15 12.92
N ASP A 53 -4.28 -0.60 12.81
CA ASP A 53 -4.84 -1.37 13.91
C ASP A 53 -3.89 -2.51 14.32
N TYR A 54 -3.27 -3.19 13.35
CA TYR A 54 -2.23 -4.18 13.63
C TYR A 54 -1.00 -3.52 14.26
N GLY A 55 -0.46 -2.48 13.64
CA GLY A 55 0.73 -1.78 14.14
C GLY A 55 0.56 -1.18 15.55
N SER A 56 -0.66 -0.79 15.93
CA SER A 56 -0.96 -0.30 17.27
C SER A 56 -0.80 -1.37 18.37
N LYS A 57 -1.01 -2.65 18.02
CA LYS A 57 -0.88 -3.80 18.91
C LYS A 57 0.50 -4.44 18.85
N HIS A 58 1.19 -4.27 17.71
CA HIS A 58 2.50 -4.86 17.41
C HIS A 58 3.51 -3.75 17.02
N PRO A 59 4.06 -2.97 17.97
CA PRO A 59 5.01 -1.90 17.67
C PRO A 59 6.24 -2.37 16.88
N GLU A 60 6.66 -3.62 17.06
CA GLU A 60 7.74 -4.27 16.32
C GLU A 60 7.45 -4.35 14.81
N PHE A 61 6.19 -4.51 14.40
CA PHE A 61 5.82 -4.50 12.98
C PHE A 61 6.14 -3.14 12.32
N LEU A 62 5.93 -2.04 13.05
CA LEU A 62 6.12 -0.69 12.54
C LEU A 62 7.60 -0.24 12.53
N HIS A 63 8.40 -0.73 13.47
CA HIS A 63 9.72 -0.16 13.75
C HIS A 63 10.88 -1.13 13.54
N SER A 64 10.62 -2.43 13.38
CA SER A 64 11.68 -3.39 13.15
C SER A 64 12.41 -3.10 11.85
N LEU A 65 13.74 -3.27 11.87
CA LEU A 65 14.61 -3.25 10.70
C LEU A 65 15.01 -4.66 10.26
N VAL A 66 14.50 -5.68 10.96
CA VAL A 66 14.69 -7.10 10.69
C VAL A 66 13.33 -7.79 10.50
N PRO A 67 13.28 -8.99 9.91
CA PRO A 67 12.02 -9.69 9.72
C PRO A 67 11.27 -9.92 11.04
N VAL A 68 9.94 -9.94 10.96
CA VAL A 68 9.02 -10.19 12.08
C VAL A 68 7.99 -11.21 11.60
N GLU A 69 7.65 -12.16 12.47
CA GLU A 69 6.60 -13.13 12.20
C GLU A 69 5.22 -12.50 12.47
N PRO A 70 4.23 -12.67 11.57
CA PRO A 70 2.87 -12.21 11.80
C PRO A 70 2.13 -13.15 12.77
N ASP A 71 1.13 -12.63 13.48
CA ASP A 71 0.20 -13.46 14.25
C ASP A 71 -0.60 -14.41 13.33
N PRO A 72 -1.03 -15.60 13.81
CA PRO A 72 -1.78 -16.57 13.00
C PRO A 72 -3.06 -16.02 12.35
N ASP A 73 -3.74 -15.08 13.02
CA ASP A 73 -5.00 -14.47 12.57
C ASP A 73 -4.78 -13.07 11.96
N SER A 74 -3.55 -12.75 11.52
CA SER A 74 -3.22 -11.46 10.92
C SER A 74 -3.94 -11.26 9.58
N PRO A 75 -4.32 -10.00 9.24
CA PRO A 75 -4.80 -9.67 7.90
C PRO A 75 -3.81 -10.12 6.81
N GLU A 76 -4.33 -10.53 5.65
CA GLU A 76 -3.49 -11.07 4.56
C GLU A 76 -2.39 -10.10 4.11
N ILE A 77 -2.67 -8.79 4.09
CA ILE A 77 -1.69 -7.76 3.74
C ILE A 77 -0.50 -7.72 4.72
N ILE A 78 -0.74 -7.96 6.02
CA ILE A 78 0.31 -8.03 7.04
C ILE A 78 1.17 -9.26 6.82
N VAL A 79 0.53 -10.41 6.58
CA VAL A 79 1.22 -11.67 6.32
C VAL A 79 2.12 -11.54 5.08
N GLU A 80 1.63 -10.90 4.02
CA GLU A 80 2.40 -10.69 2.80
C GLU A 80 3.58 -9.73 3.01
N MET A 81 3.38 -8.65 3.77
CA MET A 81 4.47 -7.74 4.15
C MET A 81 5.56 -8.46 4.95
N CYS A 82 5.19 -9.29 5.92
CA CYS A 82 6.16 -10.07 6.70
C CYS A 82 6.90 -11.10 5.84
N LYS A 83 6.21 -11.78 4.93
CA LYS A 83 6.85 -12.72 3.97
C LYS A 83 7.85 -12.02 3.06
N ALA A 84 7.47 -10.88 2.48
CA ALA A 84 8.36 -10.09 1.63
C ALA A 84 9.58 -9.59 2.41
N ALA A 85 9.37 -9.13 3.64
CA ALA A 85 10.42 -8.70 4.54
C ALA A 85 11.38 -9.84 4.92
N GLN A 86 10.85 -11.03 5.20
CA GLN A 86 11.64 -12.25 5.45
C GLN A 86 12.50 -12.61 4.23
N ALA A 87 11.95 -12.57 3.02
CA ALA A 87 12.70 -12.87 1.81
C ALA A 87 13.87 -11.88 1.56
N ALA A 88 13.68 -10.62 1.92
CA ALA A 88 14.66 -9.54 1.71
C ALA A 88 15.54 -9.24 2.94
N GLN A 89 15.31 -9.90 4.08
CA GLN A 89 16.01 -9.67 5.36
C GLN A 89 15.92 -8.21 5.85
N VAL A 90 14.72 -7.63 5.80
CA VAL A 90 14.39 -6.27 6.25
C VAL A 90 13.17 -6.29 7.17
N GLY A 91 12.76 -5.12 7.68
CA GLY A 91 11.51 -4.98 8.43
C GLY A 91 10.24 -4.96 7.55
N PRO A 92 9.06 -5.36 8.06
CA PRO A 92 7.80 -5.38 7.31
C PRO A 92 7.42 -4.05 6.65
N MET A 93 7.66 -2.92 7.32
CA MET A 93 7.34 -1.60 6.77
C MET A 93 8.10 -1.25 5.48
N ALA A 94 9.22 -1.92 5.18
CA ALA A 94 9.90 -1.76 3.91
C ALA A 94 9.06 -2.24 2.71
N ALA A 95 8.09 -3.14 2.93
CA ALA A 95 7.21 -3.69 1.91
C ALA A 95 5.88 -2.92 1.75
N VAL A 96 5.60 -1.91 2.59
CA VAL A 96 4.25 -1.31 2.72
C VAL A 96 3.70 -0.73 1.41
N ALA A 97 4.52 -0.02 0.64
CA ALA A 97 4.08 0.62 -0.60
C ALA A 97 3.70 -0.41 -1.68
N GLY A 98 4.49 -1.49 -1.80
CA GLY A 98 4.23 -2.58 -2.73
C GLY A 98 2.99 -3.38 -2.33
N ALA A 99 2.87 -3.71 -1.04
CA ALA A 99 1.71 -4.42 -0.51
C ALA A 99 0.41 -3.64 -0.74
N LEU A 100 0.38 -2.34 -0.43
CA LEU A 100 -0.80 -1.50 -0.70
C LEU A 100 -1.14 -1.46 -2.19
N ALA A 101 -0.15 -1.26 -3.07
CA ALA A 101 -0.38 -1.23 -4.52
C ALA A 101 -0.98 -2.55 -5.04
N GLN A 102 -0.46 -3.69 -4.58
CA GLN A 102 -0.95 -5.01 -4.95
C GLN A 102 -2.37 -5.27 -4.45
N TYR A 103 -2.61 -5.10 -3.15
CA TYR A 103 -3.89 -5.45 -2.54
C TYR A 103 -5.02 -4.51 -2.96
N ILE A 104 -4.74 -3.21 -3.14
CA ILE A 104 -5.71 -2.28 -3.73
C ILE A 104 -6.00 -2.71 -5.16
N GLY A 105 -4.98 -2.97 -5.98
CA GLY A 105 -5.15 -3.40 -7.37
C GLY A 105 -6.00 -4.67 -7.52
N LEU A 106 -5.78 -5.67 -6.67
CA LEU A 106 -6.55 -6.93 -6.66
C LEU A 106 -8.00 -6.76 -6.19
N SER A 107 -8.32 -5.69 -5.46
CA SER A 107 -9.65 -5.43 -4.89
C SER A 107 -10.60 -4.61 -5.77
N LEU A 108 -10.14 -4.16 -6.94
CA LEU A 108 -10.83 -3.21 -7.83
C LEU A 108 -11.67 -3.88 -8.92
#